data_AF-A0A5N5Q7X8-F1
#
_entry.id   AF-A0A5N5Q7X8-F1
#
_cell.length_a   1.000
_cell.length_b   1.000
_cell.length_c   1.000
_cell.angle_alpha   90.00
_cell.angle_beta   90.00
_cell.angle_gamma   90.00
#
_symmetry.space_group_name_H-M   'P 1'
#
loop_
_entity.id
_entity.type
_entity.pdbx_description
1 polymer ?
#
loop_
_entity_poly.entity_id
_entity_poly.type
_entity_poly.pdbx_seq_one_letter_code
_entity_poly.pdbx_strand_id
1 'polypeptide(L)'
;MQVDHSTPDAYPFSYASGWLHYIQHSDPSELRALVSIPHPYDEAPLRRIYDAACSQFEEEHAFLDSMVYPLVWMINLMDDGSGYPIRPFHALPCETVQQYASSWGRWVAFVLRLYQRQEEGDLRYEVTMTLEQCCCAQRALDYCNNDHYALPIKRILADMAFWFWRPNNDIHFQHLAADPFDDPTVRFAALINLREDGSFEIPQKAIQNMLQVKFFMRLALLMWSRLEHEEGRATVNGTIERIACGVSRCVLAPFACICIAISCAMTDGDLTVQLPDFLWCSDYTRKIGDLIIDSREFREAGRRLAFLMSIAAGPPSRGPEFWFLRMHNPSYMLRGIQSLGSGRIVFVLYRTSADNAHPTWLLIHMLSSPPFFTLFTVPP
;
A
#
# COMPACT_ATOMS: atom_id res chain seq x y z
N MET A 1 11.64 -13.75 25.89
CA MET A 1 12.73 -12.75 25.89
C MET A 1 12.10 -11.41 26.23
N GLN A 2 12.54 -10.78 27.32
CA GLN A 2 12.20 -9.38 27.58
C GLN A 2 12.91 -8.55 26.51
N VAL A 3 12.13 -7.83 25.69
CA VAL A 3 12.65 -6.85 24.76
C VAL A 3 13.15 -5.69 25.62
N ASP A 4 14.45 -5.46 25.59
CA ASP A 4 15.08 -4.33 26.26
C ASP A 4 14.57 -3.05 25.58
N HIS A 5 13.65 -2.34 26.23
CA HIS A 5 13.03 -1.10 25.73
C HIS A 5 14.00 0.11 25.76
N SER A 6 15.29 -0.14 25.73
CA SER A 6 16.36 0.84 25.90
C SER A 6 17.07 1.24 24.59
N THR A 7 16.48 0.95 23.41
CA THR A 7 16.93 1.55 22.16
C THR A 7 16.26 2.91 21.92
N PRO A 8 17.02 4.02 21.77
CA PRO A 8 16.49 5.35 21.50
C PRO A 8 15.78 5.51 20.14
N ASP A 9 15.74 4.47 19.31
CA ASP A 9 15.51 4.57 17.86
C ASP A 9 14.36 3.69 17.34
N ALA A 10 13.30 3.47 18.12
CA ALA A 10 12.02 3.08 17.54
C ALA A 10 11.45 4.29 16.80
N TYR A 11 11.86 4.51 15.54
CA TYR A 11 11.44 5.66 14.74
C TYR A 11 9.91 5.80 14.82
N PRO A 12 9.37 6.99 15.19
CA PRO A 12 7.93 7.25 15.27
C PRO A 12 7.15 6.76 14.04
N PHE A 13 7.81 6.79 12.88
CA PHE A 13 7.33 6.21 11.63
C PHE A 13 6.94 4.73 11.71
N SER A 14 7.81 3.85 12.22
CA SER A 14 7.54 2.41 12.33
C SER A 14 6.37 2.10 13.28
N TYR A 15 6.13 3.00 14.22
CA TYR A 15 5.01 2.93 15.14
C TYR A 15 3.72 3.43 14.47
N ALA A 16 3.79 4.58 13.79
CA ALA A 16 2.68 5.18 13.05
C ALA A 16 2.23 4.32 11.85
N SER A 17 3.16 3.60 11.22
CA SER A 17 2.86 2.66 10.13
C SER A 17 2.24 1.34 10.62
N GLY A 18 2.30 1.04 11.92
CA GLY A 18 1.81 -0.20 12.51
C GLY A 18 2.74 -1.41 12.31
N TRP A 19 3.92 -1.24 11.71
CA TRP A 19 4.84 -2.34 11.39
C TRP A 19 5.33 -3.08 12.63
N LEU A 20 5.69 -2.33 13.67
CA LEU A 20 6.22 -2.92 14.90
C LEU A 20 5.19 -3.82 15.59
N HIS A 21 3.93 -3.38 15.65
CA HIS A 21 2.84 -4.17 16.25
C HIS A 21 2.64 -5.50 15.52
N TYR A 22 2.80 -5.47 14.21
CA TYR A 22 2.56 -6.61 13.35
C TYR A 22 3.63 -7.71 13.50
N ILE A 23 4.87 -7.36 13.88
CA ILE A 23 5.97 -8.32 14.06
C ILE A 23 6.29 -8.65 15.53
N GLN A 24 5.60 -8.04 16.49
CA GLN A 24 5.96 -8.04 17.93
C GLN A 24 6.00 -9.43 18.60
N HIS A 25 5.41 -10.44 17.97
CA HIS A 25 5.36 -11.82 18.48
C HIS A 25 6.08 -12.82 17.58
N SER A 26 6.82 -12.34 16.59
CA SER A 26 7.55 -13.16 15.63
C SER A 26 9.05 -12.99 15.82
N ASP A 27 9.82 -14.03 15.50
CA ASP A 27 11.29 -13.94 15.49
C ASP A 27 11.75 -13.07 14.30
N PRO A 28 12.45 -11.95 14.52
CA PRO A 28 12.98 -11.12 13.43
C PRO A 28 13.85 -11.89 12.44
N SER A 29 14.59 -12.89 12.92
CA SER A 29 15.46 -13.72 12.06
C SER A 29 14.63 -14.55 11.08
N GLU A 30 13.55 -15.15 11.58
CA GLU A 30 12.60 -15.90 10.76
C GLU A 30 11.89 -15.00 9.75
N LEU A 31 11.44 -13.82 10.17
CA LEU A 31 10.77 -12.86 9.29
C LEU A 31 11.70 -12.32 8.19
N ARG A 32 12.97 -12.06 8.51
CA ARG A 32 13.96 -11.65 7.51
C ARG A 32 14.27 -12.78 6.53
N ALA A 33 14.30 -14.02 6.99
CA ALA A 33 14.48 -15.19 6.13
C ALA A 33 13.35 -15.27 5.07
N LEU A 34 12.11 -14.93 5.42
CA LEU A 34 10.99 -14.91 4.46
C LEU A 34 11.24 -13.97 3.26
N VAL A 35 11.84 -12.80 3.48
CA VAL A 35 12.10 -11.80 2.43
C VAL A 35 13.52 -11.83 1.88
N SER A 36 14.33 -12.80 2.31
CA SER A 36 15.72 -12.96 1.87
C SER A 36 15.81 -13.48 0.44
N ILE A 37 16.98 -13.34 -0.19
CA ILE A 37 17.25 -14.02 -1.46
C ILE A 37 17.31 -15.54 -1.20
N PRO A 38 16.61 -16.38 -1.97
CA PRO A 38 16.67 -17.83 -1.80
C PRO A 38 18.10 -18.36 -1.88
N HIS A 39 18.44 -19.21 -0.91
CA HIS A 39 19.76 -19.85 -0.88
C HIS A 39 19.86 -20.85 -2.04
N PRO A 40 20.95 -20.84 -2.85
CA PRO A 40 21.04 -21.67 -4.05
C PRO A 40 21.08 -23.17 -3.77
N TYR A 41 21.43 -23.57 -2.55
CA TYR A 41 21.51 -24.99 -2.16
C TYR A 41 20.30 -25.45 -1.36
N ASP A 42 19.84 -24.65 -0.39
CA ASP A 42 18.75 -25.05 0.53
C ASP A 42 17.36 -24.77 -0.06
N GLU A 43 17.26 -23.78 -0.94
CA GLU A 43 16.01 -23.35 -1.57
C GLU A 43 16.14 -23.35 -3.09
N ALA A 44 16.86 -24.34 -3.66
CA ALA A 44 17.13 -24.44 -5.09
C ALA A 44 15.88 -24.28 -6.00
N PRO A 45 14.69 -24.83 -5.67
CA PRO A 45 13.46 -24.57 -6.42
C PRO A 45 13.06 -23.09 -6.45
N LEU A 46 13.02 -22.43 -5.29
CA LEU A 46 12.67 -21.01 -5.18
C LEU A 46 13.75 -20.12 -5.80
N ARG A 47 15.02 -20.54 -5.75
CA ARG A 47 16.11 -19.82 -6.40
C ARG A 47 15.92 -19.75 -7.91
N ARG A 48 15.40 -20.81 -8.54
CA ARG A 48 15.13 -20.84 -9.98
C ARG A 48 14.16 -19.73 -10.40
N ILE A 49 13.02 -19.61 -9.71
CA ILE A 49 12.04 -18.57 -10.06
C ILE A 49 12.52 -17.18 -9.68
N TYR A 50 13.30 -17.04 -8.60
CA TYR A 50 13.96 -15.79 -8.25
C TYR A 50 14.88 -15.30 -9.38
N ASP A 51 15.78 -16.16 -9.89
CA ASP A 51 16.73 -15.79 -10.95
C ASP A 51 15.97 -15.48 -12.26
N ALA A 52 14.92 -16.25 -12.57
CA ALA A 52 14.10 -15.99 -13.75
C ALA A 52 13.31 -14.68 -13.65
N ALA A 53 12.79 -14.33 -12.47
CA ALA A 53 12.14 -13.04 -12.24
C ALA A 53 13.11 -11.87 -12.38
N CYS A 54 14.37 -12.02 -11.92
CA CYS A 54 15.40 -11.01 -12.12
C CYS A 54 15.71 -10.82 -13.61
N SER A 55 15.92 -11.90 -14.36
CA SER A 55 16.16 -11.85 -15.81
C SER A 55 14.98 -11.21 -16.54
N GLN A 56 13.75 -11.59 -16.20
CA GLN A 56 12.57 -11.01 -16.84
C GLN A 56 12.41 -9.53 -16.52
N PHE A 57 12.84 -9.06 -15.33
CA PHE A 57 12.85 -7.64 -14.98
C PHE A 57 13.72 -6.85 -15.95
N GLU A 58 14.94 -7.33 -16.15
CA GLU A 58 15.95 -6.66 -16.96
C GLU A 58 15.50 -6.60 -18.43
N GLU A 59 14.92 -7.69 -18.94
CA GLU A 59 14.32 -7.72 -20.27
C GLU A 59 13.17 -6.73 -20.43
N GLU A 60 12.19 -6.72 -19.51
CA GLU A 60 11.05 -5.80 -19.60
C GLU A 60 11.46 -4.34 -19.35
N HIS A 61 12.46 -4.11 -18.50
CA HIS A 61 13.04 -2.78 -18.29
C HIS A 61 13.68 -2.25 -19.60
N ALA A 62 14.41 -3.09 -20.34
CA ALA A 62 14.96 -2.71 -21.65
C ALA A 62 13.88 -2.34 -22.70
N PHE A 63 12.66 -2.86 -22.55
CA PHE A 63 11.51 -2.46 -23.38
C PHE A 63 10.99 -1.05 -23.10
N LEU A 64 11.21 -0.51 -21.90
CA LEU A 64 10.93 0.89 -21.59
C LEU A 64 11.83 1.83 -22.40
N ASP A 65 13.11 1.50 -22.51
CA ASP A 65 14.09 2.31 -23.25
C ASP A 65 13.87 2.25 -24.76
N SER A 66 13.44 1.09 -25.27
CA SER A 66 13.19 0.88 -26.70
C SER A 66 11.79 1.33 -27.17
N MET A 67 11.01 1.99 -26.30
CA MET A 67 9.66 2.52 -26.61
C MET A 67 8.70 1.46 -27.16
N VAL A 68 8.85 0.20 -26.71
CA VAL A 68 7.99 -0.93 -27.12
C VAL A 68 6.56 -0.76 -26.61
N TYR A 69 6.39 -0.11 -25.44
CA TYR A 69 5.06 0.09 -24.86
C TYR A 69 4.35 1.32 -25.45
N PRO A 70 3.03 1.23 -25.72
CA PRO A 70 2.22 2.38 -26.07
C PRO A 70 2.32 3.48 -25.00
N LEU A 71 2.59 4.71 -25.44
CA LEU A 71 2.72 5.88 -24.56
C LEU A 71 1.50 6.06 -23.64
N VAL A 72 0.30 5.77 -24.15
CA VAL A 72 -0.94 5.85 -23.37
C VAL A 72 -0.92 4.91 -22.16
N TRP A 73 -0.36 3.70 -22.27
CA TRP A 73 -0.21 2.80 -21.12
C TRP A 73 0.79 3.35 -20.12
N MET A 74 1.94 3.84 -20.61
CA MET A 74 3.00 4.39 -19.76
C MET A 74 2.55 5.63 -19.00
N ILE A 75 1.68 6.46 -19.57
CA ILE A 75 1.07 7.62 -18.90
C ILE A 75 0.05 7.15 -17.85
N ASN A 76 -0.89 6.28 -18.21
CA ASN A 76 -1.95 5.85 -17.29
C ASN A 76 -1.40 5.08 -16.07
N LEU A 77 -0.30 4.34 -16.23
CA LEU A 77 0.40 3.66 -15.13
C LEU A 77 0.95 4.63 -14.06
N MET A 78 1.11 5.91 -14.42
CA MET A 78 1.56 6.97 -13.53
C MET A 78 0.41 7.73 -12.86
N ASP A 79 -0.84 7.55 -13.31
CA ASP A 79 -2.02 8.09 -12.63
C ASP A 79 -2.34 7.25 -11.39
N ASP A 80 -1.83 7.67 -10.24
CA ASP A 80 -2.15 7.02 -8.96
C ASP A 80 -3.46 7.54 -8.35
N GLY A 81 -4.30 8.24 -9.10
CA GLY A 81 -5.55 8.82 -8.61
C GLY A 81 -5.37 10.11 -7.79
N SER A 82 -4.15 10.66 -7.72
CA SER A 82 -3.88 11.98 -7.11
C SER A 82 -3.93 13.16 -8.09
N GLY A 83 -4.13 12.89 -9.39
CA GLY A 83 -4.24 13.90 -10.44
C GLY A 83 -3.70 13.39 -11.78
N TYR A 84 -3.92 14.16 -12.86
CA TYR A 84 -3.46 13.76 -14.19
C TYR A 84 -1.92 13.67 -14.25
N PRO A 85 -1.33 12.53 -14.62
CA PRO A 85 0.12 12.37 -14.67
C PRO A 85 0.72 13.25 -15.78
N ILE A 86 1.78 13.97 -15.44
CA ILE A 86 2.44 14.92 -16.35
C ILE A 86 3.54 14.23 -17.18
N ARG A 87 4.01 13.03 -16.77
CA ARG A 87 5.12 12.31 -17.40
C ARG A 87 4.83 10.81 -17.48
N PRO A 88 5.26 10.13 -18.56
CA PRO A 88 5.11 8.69 -18.66
C PRO A 88 6.01 7.95 -17.67
N PHE A 89 5.73 6.68 -17.43
CA PHE A 89 6.61 5.78 -16.70
C PHE A 89 7.93 5.62 -17.48
N HIS A 90 9.07 5.84 -16.83
CA HIS A 90 10.38 5.85 -17.47
C HIS A 90 11.29 4.76 -16.93
N ALA A 91 12.27 4.36 -17.74
CA ALA A 91 13.33 3.45 -17.35
C ALA A 91 14.16 4.03 -16.19
N LEU A 92 14.58 3.14 -15.30
CA LEU A 92 15.59 3.41 -14.26
C LEU A 92 16.98 3.63 -14.87
N PRO A 93 17.87 4.38 -14.20
CA PRO A 93 19.30 4.37 -14.50
C PRO A 93 19.89 2.96 -14.41
N CYS A 94 20.75 2.58 -15.36
CA CYS A 94 21.31 1.23 -15.48
C CYS A 94 21.94 0.70 -14.19
N GLU A 95 22.59 1.57 -13.41
CA GLU A 95 23.25 1.23 -12.14
C GLU A 95 22.30 0.76 -11.03
N THR A 96 21.00 1.04 -11.15
CA THR A 96 19.99 0.67 -10.15
C THR A 96 19.13 -0.53 -10.57
N VAL A 97 19.18 -0.96 -11.84
CA VAL A 97 18.29 -1.99 -12.39
C VAL A 97 18.40 -3.30 -11.62
N GLN A 98 19.62 -3.76 -11.34
CA GLN A 98 19.85 -5.02 -10.63
C GLN A 98 19.23 -5.03 -9.23
N GLN A 99 19.25 -3.90 -8.53
CA GLN A 99 18.64 -3.79 -7.19
C GLN A 99 17.12 -3.96 -7.27
N TYR A 100 16.47 -3.33 -8.24
CA TYR A 100 15.02 -3.43 -8.43
C TYR A 100 14.62 -4.83 -8.94
N ALA A 101 15.41 -5.42 -9.83
CA ALA A 101 15.24 -6.80 -10.28
C ALA A 101 15.30 -7.79 -9.10
N SER A 102 16.31 -7.65 -8.24
CA SER A 102 16.43 -8.45 -7.02
C SER A 102 15.25 -8.25 -6.07
N SER A 103 14.75 -7.01 -5.91
CA SER A 103 13.56 -6.75 -5.10
C SER A 103 12.31 -7.45 -5.66
N TRP A 104 12.13 -7.50 -6.98
CA TRP A 104 11.02 -8.23 -7.58
C TRP A 104 11.17 -9.74 -7.38
N GLY A 105 12.35 -10.30 -7.64
CA GLY A 105 12.62 -11.72 -7.40
C GLY A 105 12.39 -12.12 -5.94
N ARG A 106 12.82 -11.28 -4.99
CA ARG A 106 12.55 -11.49 -3.55
C ARG A 106 11.06 -11.48 -3.23
N TRP A 107 10.28 -10.59 -3.85
CA TRP A 107 8.82 -10.57 -3.69
C TRP A 107 8.19 -11.86 -4.20
N VAL A 108 8.60 -12.36 -5.38
CA VAL A 108 8.11 -13.64 -5.91
C VAL A 108 8.41 -14.77 -4.94
N ALA A 109 9.67 -14.91 -4.52
CA ALA A 109 10.07 -15.96 -3.56
C ALA A 109 9.32 -15.83 -2.22
N PHE A 110 9.15 -14.61 -1.72
CA PHE A 110 8.40 -14.34 -0.50
C PHE A 110 6.95 -14.84 -0.59
N VAL A 111 6.24 -14.51 -1.68
CA VAL A 111 4.86 -14.98 -1.91
C VAL A 111 4.80 -16.51 -1.89
N LEU A 112 5.75 -17.19 -2.54
CA LEU A 112 5.77 -18.65 -2.58
C LEU A 112 6.10 -19.27 -1.22
N ARG A 113 7.02 -18.69 -0.44
CA ARG A 113 7.30 -19.13 0.93
C ARG A 113 6.07 -19.02 1.82
N LEU A 114 5.30 -17.94 1.70
CA LEU A 114 4.05 -17.78 2.44
C LEU A 114 3.02 -18.84 2.04
N TYR A 115 2.84 -19.05 0.74
CA TYR A 115 1.91 -20.06 0.23
C TYR A 115 2.31 -21.48 0.65
N GLN A 116 3.58 -21.85 0.55
CA GLN A 116 4.08 -23.16 1.00
C GLN A 116 3.85 -23.38 2.50
N ARG A 117 4.12 -22.38 3.34
CA ARG A 117 3.85 -22.46 4.78
C ARG A 117 2.36 -22.67 5.08
N GLN A 118 1.49 -21.96 4.36
CA GLN A 118 0.05 -22.12 4.51
C GLN A 118 -0.41 -23.53 4.14
N GLU A 119 0.11 -24.09 3.04
CA GLU A 119 -0.15 -25.49 2.64
C GLU A 119 0.37 -26.52 3.65
N GLU A 120 1.49 -26.21 4.31
CA GLU A 120 2.06 -27.02 5.40
C GLU A 120 1.33 -26.85 6.74
N GLY A 121 0.35 -25.95 6.83
CA GLY A 121 -0.41 -25.65 8.05
C GLY A 121 0.35 -24.77 9.05
N ASP A 122 1.44 -24.11 8.63
CA ASP A 122 2.18 -23.16 9.45
C ASP A 122 1.54 -21.77 9.41
N LEU A 123 0.73 -21.48 10.42
CA LEU A 123 0.00 -20.21 10.57
C LEU A 123 0.76 -19.15 11.36
N ARG A 124 2.05 -19.34 11.67
CA ARG A 124 2.83 -18.37 12.48
C ARG A 124 2.96 -17.00 11.81
N TYR A 125 2.75 -16.91 10.50
CA TYR A 125 2.81 -15.67 9.74
C TYR A 125 1.71 -15.64 8.65
N GLU A 126 0.46 -15.85 9.06
CA GLU A 126 -0.72 -16.03 8.20
C GLU A 126 -1.13 -14.76 7.45
N VAL A 127 -1.28 -14.85 6.13
CA VAL A 127 -1.87 -13.83 5.23
C VAL A 127 -3.14 -14.37 4.59
N THR A 128 -4.09 -13.50 4.28
CA THR A 128 -5.21 -13.85 3.40
C THR A 128 -4.74 -13.85 1.93
N MET A 129 -4.71 -15.03 1.31
CA MET A 129 -4.60 -15.16 -0.15
C MET A 129 -5.98 -15.47 -0.76
N THR A 130 -6.31 -14.78 -1.85
CA THR A 130 -7.52 -15.09 -2.64
C THR A 130 -7.35 -16.40 -3.42
N LEU A 131 -8.45 -17.00 -3.87
CA LEU A 131 -8.41 -18.23 -4.67
C LEU A 131 -7.51 -18.05 -5.90
N GLU A 132 -7.62 -16.92 -6.59
CA GLU A 132 -6.85 -16.64 -7.79
C GLU A 132 -5.37 -16.40 -7.49
N GLN A 133 -5.04 -15.80 -6.35
CA GLN A 133 -3.67 -15.69 -5.85
C GLN A 133 -3.09 -17.07 -5.54
N CYS A 134 -3.83 -17.95 -4.86
CA CYS A 134 -3.43 -19.33 -4.61
C CYS A 134 -3.18 -20.09 -5.92
N CYS A 135 -4.08 -19.98 -6.91
CA CYS A 135 -3.88 -20.59 -8.23
C CYS A 135 -2.63 -20.06 -8.95
N CYS A 136 -2.27 -18.79 -8.77
CA CYS A 136 -1.04 -18.24 -9.32
C CYS A 136 0.21 -18.75 -8.60
N ALA A 137 0.17 -18.79 -7.27
CA ALA A 137 1.26 -19.33 -6.45
C ALA A 137 1.51 -20.81 -6.76
N GLN A 138 0.45 -21.61 -6.91
CA GLN A 138 0.57 -23.02 -7.29
C GLN A 138 1.27 -23.19 -8.63
N ARG A 139 0.84 -22.46 -9.68
CA ARG A 139 1.48 -22.54 -11.01
C ARG A 139 2.96 -22.13 -10.97
N ALA A 140 3.30 -21.15 -10.13
CA ALA A 140 4.69 -20.75 -9.91
C ALA A 140 5.50 -21.84 -9.19
N LEU A 141 4.91 -22.56 -8.22
CA LEU A 141 5.55 -23.71 -7.59
C LEU A 141 5.74 -24.88 -8.57
N ASP A 142 4.77 -25.15 -9.44
CA ASP A 142 4.89 -26.20 -10.47
C ASP A 142 6.11 -25.91 -11.38
N TYR A 143 6.32 -24.64 -11.75
CA TYR A 143 7.54 -24.21 -12.45
C TYR A 143 8.81 -24.42 -11.60
N CYS A 144 8.78 -24.06 -10.31
CA CYS A 144 9.90 -24.32 -9.39
C CYS A 144 10.23 -25.81 -9.27
N ASN A 145 9.27 -26.69 -9.50
CA ASN A 145 9.41 -28.14 -9.43
C ASN A 145 9.74 -28.79 -10.79
N ASN A 146 10.00 -28.01 -11.84
CA ASN A 146 10.23 -28.49 -13.22
C ASN A 146 9.07 -29.31 -13.81
N ASP A 147 7.82 -28.97 -13.46
CA ASP A 147 6.68 -29.59 -14.11
C ASP A 147 6.72 -29.33 -15.62
N HIS A 148 6.61 -30.39 -16.40
CA HIS A 148 6.64 -30.35 -17.87
C HIS A 148 5.42 -29.65 -18.48
N TYR A 149 4.34 -29.51 -17.71
CA TYR A 149 3.12 -28.80 -18.13
C TYR A 149 3.08 -27.34 -17.64
N ALA A 150 4.14 -26.87 -16.98
CA ALA A 150 4.20 -25.50 -16.51
C ALA A 150 4.10 -24.51 -17.68
N LEU A 151 3.35 -23.43 -17.47
CA LEU A 151 3.28 -22.31 -18.40
C LEU A 151 4.66 -21.65 -18.55
N PRO A 152 4.90 -20.93 -19.67
CA PRO A 152 6.10 -20.12 -19.80
C PRO A 152 6.27 -19.17 -18.61
N ILE A 153 7.48 -19.06 -18.06
CA ILE A 153 7.76 -18.27 -16.85
C ILE A 153 7.27 -16.82 -16.95
N LYS A 154 7.42 -16.21 -18.13
CA LYS A 154 6.94 -14.86 -18.41
C LYS A 154 5.45 -14.70 -18.17
N ARG A 155 4.65 -15.72 -18.54
CA ARG A 155 3.20 -15.74 -18.31
C ARG A 155 2.87 -15.97 -16.84
N ILE A 156 3.61 -16.84 -16.16
CA ILE A 156 3.46 -17.08 -14.72
C ILE A 156 3.67 -15.77 -13.94
N LEU A 157 4.78 -15.06 -14.21
CA LEU A 157 5.10 -13.80 -13.55
C LEU A 157 4.08 -12.70 -13.87
N ALA A 158 3.57 -12.65 -15.10
CA ALA A 158 2.52 -11.71 -15.49
C ALA A 158 1.19 -11.98 -14.79
N ASP A 159 0.79 -13.25 -14.66
CA ASP A 159 -0.42 -13.61 -13.94
C ASP A 159 -0.28 -13.29 -12.44
N MET A 160 0.87 -13.60 -11.82
CA MET A 160 1.15 -13.19 -10.44
C MET A 160 1.03 -11.67 -10.27
N ALA A 161 1.63 -10.89 -11.17
CA ALA A 161 1.55 -9.42 -11.15
C ALA A 161 0.10 -8.92 -11.19
N PHE A 162 -0.72 -9.46 -12.07
CA PHE A 162 -2.11 -9.05 -12.19
C PHE A 162 -2.92 -9.39 -10.93
N TRP A 163 -2.87 -10.65 -10.47
CA TRP A 163 -3.74 -11.14 -9.40
C TRP A 163 -3.36 -10.66 -8.01
N PHE A 164 -2.09 -10.33 -7.78
CA PHE A 164 -1.67 -9.79 -6.49
C PHE A 164 -1.93 -8.29 -6.35
N TRP A 165 -2.14 -7.56 -7.44
CA TRP A 165 -2.24 -6.09 -7.36
C TRP A 165 -3.57 -5.52 -7.81
N ARG A 166 -4.40 -6.31 -8.50
CA ARG A 166 -5.64 -5.82 -9.09
C ARG A 166 -6.89 -6.42 -8.44
N PRO A 167 -7.80 -5.59 -7.88
CA PRO A 167 -9.11 -6.05 -7.49
C PRO A 167 -9.99 -6.28 -8.72
N ASN A 168 -10.66 -7.43 -8.77
CA ASN A 168 -11.73 -7.66 -9.74
C ASN A 168 -13.03 -6.93 -9.36
N ASN A 169 -13.22 -6.63 -8.07
CA ASN A 169 -14.32 -5.87 -7.48
C ASN A 169 -13.95 -5.43 -6.05
N ASP A 170 -14.86 -4.72 -5.38
CA ASP A 170 -14.65 -4.17 -4.03
C ASP A 170 -14.44 -5.26 -2.95
N ILE A 171 -14.89 -6.50 -3.20
CA ILE A 171 -14.81 -7.61 -2.24
C ILE A 171 -13.42 -8.28 -2.29
N HIS A 172 -12.73 -8.23 -3.43
CA HIS A 172 -11.50 -9.00 -3.65
C HIS A 172 -10.40 -8.68 -2.63
N PHE A 173 -10.26 -7.41 -2.24
CA PHE A 173 -9.28 -6.93 -1.26
C PHE A 173 -9.93 -6.29 -0.03
N GLN A 174 -11.14 -6.70 0.33
CA GLN A 174 -11.83 -6.14 1.50
C GLN A 174 -11.04 -6.33 2.81
N HIS A 175 -10.20 -7.36 2.91
CA HIS A 175 -9.34 -7.61 4.07
C HIS A 175 -8.35 -6.46 4.28
N LEU A 176 -7.87 -5.80 3.21
CA LEU A 176 -6.98 -4.63 3.31
C LEU A 176 -7.62 -3.44 4.04
N ALA A 177 -8.95 -3.32 4.01
CA ALA A 177 -9.64 -2.27 4.76
C ALA A 177 -9.69 -2.56 6.27
N ALA A 178 -9.65 -3.84 6.65
CA ALA A 178 -9.63 -4.27 8.05
C ALA A 178 -8.19 -4.27 8.60
N ASP A 179 -7.25 -4.83 7.83
CA ASP A 179 -5.82 -4.86 8.13
C ASP A 179 -5.00 -4.75 6.82
N PRO A 180 -4.27 -3.64 6.60
CA PRO A 180 -3.46 -3.47 5.41
C PRO A 180 -2.30 -4.47 5.35
N PHE A 181 -1.88 -5.05 6.48
CA PHE A 181 -0.86 -6.08 6.50
C PHE A 181 -1.43 -7.46 6.20
N ASP A 182 -2.73 -7.64 6.00
CA ASP A 182 -3.27 -8.95 5.62
C ASP A 182 -3.12 -9.27 4.11
N ASP A 183 -2.14 -8.63 3.44
CA ASP A 183 -1.76 -8.90 2.06
C ASP A 183 -0.26 -9.20 1.93
N PRO A 184 0.12 -10.19 1.11
CA PRO A 184 1.52 -10.56 0.88
C PRO A 184 2.39 -9.39 0.41
N THR A 185 1.92 -8.57 -0.53
CA THR A 185 2.72 -7.47 -1.09
C THR A 185 2.96 -6.37 -0.07
N VAL A 186 1.94 -6.02 0.74
CA VAL A 186 2.12 -5.02 1.81
C VAL A 186 3.04 -5.54 2.91
N ARG A 187 2.94 -6.84 3.28
CA ARG A 187 3.88 -7.45 4.23
C ARG A 187 5.31 -7.47 3.72
N PHE A 188 5.50 -7.83 2.46
CA PHE A 188 6.81 -7.76 1.83
C PHE A 188 7.38 -6.35 1.97
N ALA A 189 6.60 -5.33 1.61
CA ALA A 189 7.02 -3.93 1.70
C ALA A 189 7.39 -3.48 3.12
N ALA A 190 6.76 -4.03 4.15
CA ALA A 190 7.16 -3.80 5.54
C ALA A 190 8.45 -4.54 5.90
N LEU A 191 8.51 -5.85 5.64
CA LEU A 191 9.61 -6.73 6.06
C LEU A 191 10.94 -6.45 5.35
N ILE A 192 10.93 -5.92 4.13
CA ILE A 192 12.19 -5.51 3.47
C ILE A 192 12.92 -4.38 4.21
N ASN A 193 12.26 -3.74 5.19
CA ASN A 193 12.82 -2.71 6.06
C ASN A 193 13.20 -3.24 7.45
N LEU A 194 13.08 -4.55 7.71
CA LEU A 194 13.39 -5.15 9.01
C LEU A 194 14.90 -5.44 9.14
N ARG A 195 15.50 -4.96 10.23
CA ARG A 195 16.92 -5.12 10.59
C ARG A 195 17.12 -6.33 11.49
N GLU A 196 18.38 -6.75 11.65
CA GLU A 196 18.78 -7.94 12.42
C GLU A 196 18.36 -7.93 13.88
N ASP A 197 18.38 -6.75 14.49
CA ASP A 197 18.00 -6.52 15.87
C ASP A 197 16.47 -6.40 16.07
N GLY A 198 15.67 -6.60 15.01
CA GLY A 198 14.22 -6.43 15.04
C GLY A 198 13.75 -4.98 14.92
N SER A 199 14.67 -4.01 14.79
CA SER A 199 14.32 -2.62 14.47
C SER A 199 14.02 -2.44 12.97
N PHE A 200 13.44 -1.30 12.60
CA PHE A 200 13.18 -0.96 11.21
C PHE A 200 14.17 0.08 10.67
N GLU A 201 14.36 0.07 9.35
CA GLU A 201 15.10 1.09 8.62
C GLU A 201 14.56 2.50 8.87
N ILE A 202 15.47 3.48 8.77
CA ILE A 202 15.12 4.89 8.90
C ILE A 202 14.15 5.32 7.78
N PRO A 203 13.28 6.34 7.98
CA PRO A 203 12.24 6.71 7.02
C PRO A 203 12.76 6.92 5.59
N GLN A 204 13.92 7.58 5.44
CA GLN A 204 14.53 7.81 4.12
C GLN A 204 14.87 6.51 3.38
N LYS A 205 15.43 5.52 4.08
CA LYS A 205 15.75 4.21 3.50
C LYS A 205 14.49 3.39 3.25
N ALA A 206 13.52 3.46 4.15
CA ALA A 206 12.22 2.82 3.97
C ALA A 206 11.47 3.35 2.73
N ILE A 207 11.52 4.65 2.48
CA ILE A 207 10.98 5.26 1.26
C ILE A 207 11.65 4.66 0.02
N GLN A 208 12.98 4.57 -0.02
CA GLN A 208 13.70 4.00 -1.15
C GLN A 208 13.29 2.55 -1.44
N ASN A 209 13.11 1.74 -0.40
CA ASN A 209 12.68 0.35 -0.51
C ASN A 209 11.22 0.25 -1.00
N MET A 210 10.31 1.06 -0.46
CA MET A 210 8.91 1.09 -0.91
C MET A 210 8.75 1.63 -2.34
N LEU A 211 9.63 2.55 -2.78
CA LEU A 211 9.69 3.03 -4.16
C LEU A 211 10.13 1.92 -5.13
N GLN A 212 11.02 1.00 -4.72
CA GLN A 212 11.34 -0.20 -5.49
C GLN A 212 10.09 -1.06 -5.69
N VAL A 213 9.29 -1.24 -4.63
CA VAL A 213 8.01 -1.97 -4.71
C VAL A 213 7.05 -1.33 -5.69
N LYS A 214 6.79 -0.02 -5.56
CA LYS A 214 5.94 0.71 -6.53
C LYS A 214 6.42 0.57 -7.96
N PHE A 215 7.73 0.62 -8.18
CA PHE A 215 8.29 0.53 -9.52
C PHE A 215 8.10 -0.84 -10.13
N PHE A 216 8.46 -1.93 -9.42
CA PHE A 216 8.29 -3.26 -9.99
C PHE A 216 6.83 -3.61 -10.19
N MET A 217 5.91 -3.14 -9.33
CA MET A 217 4.47 -3.31 -9.52
C MET A 217 4.02 -2.70 -10.84
N ARG A 218 4.46 -1.47 -11.12
CA ARG A 218 4.17 -0.78 -12.37
C ARG A 218 4.72 -1.53 -13.57
N LEU A 219 6.01 -1.87 -13.54
CA LEU A 219 6.65 -2.57 -14.66
C LEU A 219 5.97 -3.91 -14.96
N ALA A 220 5.62 -4.68 -13.94
CA ALA A 220 5.03 -5.99 -14.14
C ALA A 220 3.54 -5.93 -14.55
N LEU A 221 2.77 -4.91 -14.14
CA LEU A 221 1.45 -4.64 -14.74
C LEU A 221 1.56 -4.25 -16.21
N LEU A 222 2.62 -3.51 -16.57
CA LEU A 222 2.89 -3.12 -17.94
C LEU A 222 3.30 -4.34 -18.81
N MET A 223 4.14 -5.23 -18.27
CA MET A 223 4.46 -6.53 -18.88
C MET A 223 3.18 -7.34 -19.12
N TRP A 224 2.36 -7.54 -18.08
CA TRP A 224 1.10 -8.28 -18.19
C TRP A 224 0.18 -7.68 -19.26
N SER A 225 0.05 -6.36 -19.26
CA SER A 225 -0.75 -5.58 -20.21
C SER A 225 -0.33 -5.79 -21.66
N ARG A 226 0.98 -5.82 -21.91
CA ARG A 226 1.56 -6.10 -23.23
C ARG A 226 1.25 -7.52 -23.67
N LEU A 227 1.42 -8.52 -22.79
CA LEU A 227 1.11 -9.91 -23.11
C LEU A 227 -0.38 -10.12 -23.43
N GLU A 228 -1.29 -9.54 -22.65
CA GLU A 228 -2.73 -9.63 -22.94
C GLU A 228 -3.09 -9.03 -24.30
N HIS A 229 -2.39 -7.97 -24.71
CA HIS A 229 -2.59 -7.34 -26.01
C HIS A 229 -2.01 -8.19 -27.15
N GLU A 230 -0.78 -8.68 -27.01
CA GLU A 230 -0.10 -9.55 -27.99
C GLU A 230 -0.86 -10.88 -28.20
N GLU A 231 -1.47 -11.41 -27.14
CA GLU A 231 -2.30 -12.62 -27.18
C GLU A 231 -3.75 -12.36 -27.64
N GLY A 232 -4.13 -11.10 -27.90
CA GLY A 232 -5.47 -10.73 -28.34
C GLY A 232 -6.57 -10.88 -27.28
N ARG A 233 -6.21 -10.98 -26.00
CA ARG A 233 -7.15 -11.11 -24.86
C ARG A 233 -7.68 -9.76 -24.36
N ALA A 234 -7.01 -8.66 -24.70
CA ALA A 234 -7.43 -7.31 -24.33
C ALA A 234 -7.18 -6.29 -25.45
N THR A 235 -8.11 -5.34 -25.58
CA THR A 235 -7.92 -4.15 -26.41
C THR A 235 -7.06 -3.13 -25.67
N VAL A 236 -6.45 -2.18 -26.38
CA VAL A 236 -5.64 -1.10 -25.78
C VAL A 236 -6.39 -0.36 -24.66
N ASN A 237 -7.67 -0.04 -24.86
CA ASN A 237 -8.52 0.63 -23.86
C ASN A 237 -8.87 -0.31 -22.70
N GLY A 238 -9.20 -1.58 -23.00
CA GLY A 238 -9.44 -2.58 -21.96
C GLY A 238 -8.20 -2.77 -21.08
N THR A 239 -7.00 -2.70 -21.63
CA THR A 239 -5.75 -2.78 -20.86
C THR A 239 -5.56 -1.58 -19.91
N ILE A 240 -5.91 -0.36 -20.34
CA ILE A 240 -5.78 0.86 -19.51
C ILE A 240 -6.64 0.79 -18.25
N GLU A 241 -7.92 0.46 -18.39
CA GLU A 241 -8.83 0.32 -17.24
C GLU A 241 -8.32 -0.73 -16.25
N ARG A 242 -7.69 -1.79 -16.77
CA ARG A 242 -7.15 -2.87 -15.94
C ARG A 242 -5.89 -2.47 -15.19
N ILE A 243 -4.99 -1.71 -15.81
CA ILE A 243 -3.81 -1.12 -15.16
C ILE A 243 -4.25 -0.17 -14.04
N ALA A 244 -5.17 0.76 -14.33
CA ALA A 244 -5.55 1.84 -13.42
C ALA A 244 -6.02 1.33 -12.06
N CYS A 245 -6.84 0.27 -12.03
CA CYS A 245 -7.30 -0.33 -10.76
C CYS A 245 -6.14 -0.89 -9.90
N GLY A 246 -5.07 -1.38 -10.52
CA GLY A 246 -3.91 -1.94 -9.80
C GLY A 246 -2.91 -0.90 -9.30
N VAL A 247 -2.99 0.36 -9.78
CA VAL A 247 -2.08 1.45 -9.40
C VAL A 247 -2.77 2.70 -8.86
N SER A 248 -4.08 2.64 -8.59
CA SER A 248 -4.83 3.77 -8.04
C SER A 248 -4.82 3.80 -6.51
N ARG A 249 -4.69 5.00 -5.92
CA ARG A 249 -4.92 5.24 -4.48
C ARG A 249 -6.39 5.23 -4.09
N CYS A 250 -7.30 5.32 -5.07
CA CYS A 250 -8.74 5.38 -4.83
C CYS A 250 -9.37 4.01 -4.62
N VAL A 251 -8.61 2.93 -4.82
CA VAL A 251 -9.07 1.54 -4.77
C VAL A 251 -8.35 0.81 -3.64
N LEU A 252 -9.04 -0.12 -2.98
CA LEU A 252 -8.43 -1.04 -2.02
C LEU A 252 -7.50 -2.00 -2.77
N ALA A 253 -6.21 -1.67 -2.79
CA ALA A 253 -5.16 -2.44 -3.44
C ALA A 253 -3.84 -2.30 -2.66
N PRO A 254 -2.90 -3.26 -2.81
CA PRO A 254 -1.60 -3.15 -2.16
C PRO A 254 -0.83 -1.90 -2.58
N PHE A 255 -0.99 -1.45 -3.82
CA PHE A 255 -0.34 -0.23 -4.32
C PHE A 255 -0.77 1.02 -3.53
N ALA A 256 -2.06 1.12 -3.21
CA ALA A 256 -2.59 2.22 -2.41
C ALA A 256 -1.99 2.21 -1.00
N CYS A 257 -1.91 1.04 -0.37
CA CYS A 257 -1.31 0.86 0.95
C CYS A 257 0.16 1.27 0.98
N ILE A 258 0.94 0.87 -0.03
CA ILE A 258 2.35 1.28 -0.18
C ILE A 258 2.49 2.79 -0.38
N CYS A 259 1.61 3.41 -1.19
CA CYS A 259 1.61 4.86 -1.38
C CYS A 259 1.31 5.63 -0.09
N ILE A 260 0.39 5.12 0.74
CA ILE A 260 0.08 5.68 2.05
C ILE A 260 1.29 5.56 2.97
N ALA A 261 1.91 4.37 3.04
CA ALA A 261 3.11 4.14 3.86
C ALA A 261 4.27 5.08 3.50
N ILE A 262 4.51 5.32 2.20
CA ILE A 262 5.49 6.31 1.73
C ILE A 262 5.11 7.72 2.19
N SER A 263 3.83 8.10 2.07
CA SER A 263 3.37 9.44 2.47
C SER A 263 3.56 9.67 3.97
N CYS A 264 3.32 8.65 4.80
CA CYS A 264 3.61 8.67 6.23
C CYS A 264 5.12 8.83 6.49
N ALA A 265 5.95 8.02 5.81
CA ALA A 265 7.40 8.08 5.95
C ALA A 265 7.98 9.44 5.57
N MET A 266 7.48 10.06 4.49
CA MET A 266 7.91 11.40 4.06
C MET A 266 7.52 12.46 5.09
N THR A 267 6.29 12.39 5.61
CA THR A 267 5.82 13.34 6.63
C THR A 267 6.69 13.27 7.89
N ASP A 268 7.03 12.07 8.36
CA ASP A 268 7.88 11.91 9.54
C ASP A 268 9.35 12.25 9.26
N GLY A 269 9.84 11.94 8.05
CA GLY A 269 11.20 12.29 7.60
C GLY A 269 11.44 13.79 7.51
N ASP A 270 10.43 14.58 7.15
CA ASP A 270 10.50 16.04 7.12
C ASP A 270 10.40 16.66 8.53
N LEU A 271 9.74 15.98 9.47
CA LEU A 271 9.56 16.44 10.85
C LEU A 271 10.80 16.21 11.74
N THR A 272 11.66 15.24 11.46
CA THR A 272 12.89 14.99 12.25
C THR A 272 13.91 16.14 12.22
N VAL A 273 13.71 17.15 11.35
CA VAL A 273 14.58 18.33 11.30
C VAL A 273 14.32 19.31 12.46
N GLN A 274 13.13 19.31 13.08
CA GLN A 274 12.79 20.17 14.24
C GLN A 274 11.61 19.63 15.07
N LEU A 275 11.83 18.60 15.90
CA LEU A 275 10.80 18.11 16.82
C LEU A 275 11.25 18.32 18.29
N PRO A 276 10.41 18.92 19.17
CA PRO A 276 10.70 18.99 20.61
C PRO A 276 10.81 17.58 21.22
N ASP A 277 11.41 17.41 22.40
CA ASP A 277 11.59 16.08 23.02
C ASP A 277 10.25 15.33 23.18
N PHE A 278 10.06 14.27 22.39
CA PHE A 278 8.92 13.36 22.46
C PHE A 278 9.29 12.12 23.27
N LEU A 279 8.42 11.72 24.21
CA LEU A 279 8.59 10.48 24.97
C LEU A 279 7.32 9.64 24.85
N TRP A 280 7.41 8.45 24.28
CA TRP A 280 6.29 7.50 24.30
C TRP A 280 6.18 6.87 25.70
N CYS A 281 5.00 6.97 26.31
CA CYS A 281 4.75 6.46 27.66
C CYS A 281 4.05 5.09 27.64
N SER A 282 3.37 4.73 26.55
CA SER A 282 2.78 3.40 26.34
C SER A 282 2.40 3.18 24.86
N ASP A 283 1.89 1.98 24.55
CA ASP A 283 1.32 1.57 23.25
C ASP A 283 0.18 2.45 22.72
N TYR A 284 -0.31 3.38 23.53
CA TYR A 284 -1.35 4.29 23.08
C TYR A 284 -1.10 5.71 23.54
N THR A 285 -0.06 5.93 24.33
CA THR A 285 0.11 7.20 25.03
C THR A 285 1.45 7.84 24.67
N ARG A 286 1.40 9.02 24.06
CA ARG A 286 2.61 9.84 23.77
C ARG A 286 2.67 11.06 24.68
N LYS A 287 3.86 11.39 25.16
CA LYS A 287 4.14 12.61 25.92
C LYS A 287 4.89 13.61 25.06
N ILE A 288 4.41 14.85 25.03
CA ILE A 288 5.01 16.01 24.35
C ILE A 288 5.25 17.07 25.42
N GLY A 289 6.50 17.25 25.87
CA GLY A 289 6.79 18.07 27.05
C GLY A 289 6.10 17.52 28.30
N ASP A 290 5.13 18.26 28.86
CA ASP A 290 4.31 17.82 30.01
C ASP A 290 2.95 17.21 29.63
N LEU A 291 2.57 17.24 28.35
CA LEU A 291 1.27 16.80 27.90
C LEU A 291 1.29 15.31 27.53
N ILE A 292 0.37 14.51 28.08
CA ILE A 292 0.20 13.07 27.79
C ILE A 292 -1.06 12.87 26.92
N ILE A 293 -0.92 12.19 25.78
CA ILE A 293 -1.96 12.03 24.75
C ILE A 293 -2.26 10.54 24.51
N ASP A 294 -3.51 10.08 24.72
CA ASP A 294 -3.98 8.72 24.42
C ASP A 294 -4.60 8.61 23.01
N SER A 295 -4.23 7.58 22.25
CA SER A 295 -4.57 7.35 20.83
C SER A 295 -5.50 6.16 20.57
N ARG A 296 -6.02 5.49 21.63
CA ARG A 296 -7.01 4.40 21.49
C ARG A 296 -8.29 4.86 20.79
N GLU A 297 -8.84 5.99 21.20
CA GLU A 297 -10.10 6.53 20.67
C GLU A 297 -9.95 6.96 19.20
N PHE A 298 -8.75 7.40 18.80
CA PHE A 298 -8.44 7.80 17.43
C PHE A 298 -8.37 6.62 16.46
N ARG A 299 -7.76 5.51 16.88
CA ARG A 299 -7.65 4.29 16.06
C ARG A 299 -9.03 3.66 15.83
N GLU A 300 -9.89 3.70 16.85
CA GLU A 300 -11.27 3.24 16.77
C GLU A 300 -12.14 4.14 15.86
N ALA A 301 -11.97 5.47 15.94
CA ALA A 301 -12.66 6.41 15.06
C ALA A 301 -12.21 6.29 13.59
N GLY A 302 -10.91 6.10 13.34
CA GLY A 302 -10.36 5.87 12.00
C GLY A 302 -10.81 4.56 11.37
N ARG A 303 -10.85 3.46 12.15
CA ARG A 303 -11.39 2.16 11.72
C ARG A 303 -12.87 2.23 11.37
N ARG A 304 -13.67 2.92 12.18
CA ARG A 304 -15.10 3.15 11.90
C ARG A 304 -15.30 3.96 10.63
N LEU A 305 -14.50 4.99 10.40
CA LEU A 305 -14.57 5.80 9.19
C LEU A 305 -14.17 5.04 7.92
N ALA A 306 -13.12 4.21 7.99
CA ALA A 306 -12.69 3.35 6.89
C ALA A 306 -13.73 2.27 6.53
N PHE A 307 -14.35 1.65 7.54
CA PHE A 307 -15.46 0.71 7.38
C PHE A 307 -16.70 1.37 6.75
N LEU A 308 -16.98 2.62 7.07
CA LEU A 308 -18.10 3.36 6.48
C LEU A 308 -17.83 3.80 5.03
N MET A 309 -16.57 4.05 4.68
CA MET A 309 -16.15 4.33 3.31
C MET A 309 -16.17 3.10 2.41
N SER A 310 -15.93 1.90 2.93
CA SER A 310 -15.95 0.66 2.14
C SER A 310 -17.36 0.16 1.81
N ILE A 311 -18.39 0.56 2.58
CA ILE A 311 -19.79 0.16 2.34
C ILE A 311 -20.55 1.16 1.46
N ALA A 312 -20.11 2.43 1.45
CA ALA A 312 -20.72 3.49 0.66
C ALA A 312 -20.15 3.51 -0.77
N ALA A 313 -20.60 2.59 -1.63
CA ALA A 313 -20.33 2.62 -3.07
C ALA A 313 -21.06 3.81 -3.78
N GLY A 314 -20.76 5.04 -3.38
CA GLY A 314 -21.36 6.29 -3.88
C GLY A 314 -21.22 7.47 -2.91
N PRO A 315 -21.50 8.72 -3.34
CA PRO A 315 -21.36 9.91 -2.50
C PRO A 315 -22.19 9.79 -1.21
N PRO A 316 -21.65 10.23 -0.05
CA PRO A 316 -22.15 9.89 1.27
C PRO A 316 -23.48 10.60 1.52
N SER A 317 -24.58 9.88 1.37
CA SER A 317 -25.91 10.46 1.52
C SER A 317 -26.64 10.01 2.80
N ARG A 318 -26.24 8.92 3.47
CA ARG A 318 -27.04 8.31 4.57
C ARG A 318 -26.24 7.51 5.60
N GLY A 319 -25.37 8.15 6.39
CA GLY A 319 -24.69 7.55 7.55
C GLY A 319 -25.08 8.17 8.91
N PRO A 320 -24.92 7.45 10.04
CA PRO A 320 -25.28 7.94 11.39
C PRO A 320 -24.46 9.15 11.88
N GLU A 321 -23.26 9.37 11.34
CA GLU A 321 -22.44 10.57 11.57
C GLU A 321 -23.05 11.80 10.87
N PHE A 322 -23.69 11.59 9.72
CA PHE A 322 -24.50 12.60 9.05
C PHE A 322 -25.74 12.95 9.88
N TRP A 323 -26.29 11.98 10.61
CA TRP A 323 -27.39 12.20 11.55
C TRP A 323 -26.95 13.05 12.75
N PHE A 324 -25.74 12.83 13.28
CA PHE A 324 -25.13 13.68 14.32
C PHE A 324 -24.86 15.11 13.83
N LEU A 325 -24.32 15.27 12.62
CA LEU A 325 -24.13 16.59 11.99
C LEU A 325 -25.47 17.30 11.72
N ARG A 326 -26.51 16.57 11.29
CA ARG A 326 -27.87 17.10 11.09
C ARG A 326 -28.58 17.47 12.39
N MET A 327 -28.36 16.72 13.47
CA MET A 327 -28.93 17.02 14.80
C MET A 327 -28.36 18.32 15.37
N HIS A 328 -27.06 18.58 15.19
CA HIS A 328 -26.44 19.80 15.67
C HIS A 328 -26.57 21.00 14.72
N ASN A 329 -26.74 20.78 13.41
CA ASN A 329 -26.84 21.85 12.40
C ASN A 329 -27.90 21.54 11.32
N PRO A 330 -29.21 21.53 11.66
CA PRO A 330 -30.29 21.05 10.79
C PRO A 330 -30.50 21.88 9.52
N SER A 331 -29.94 23.08 9.45
CA SER A 331 -30.07 24.00 8.31
C SER A 331 -28.99 23.85 7.23
N TYR A 332 -28.03 22.94 7.40
CA TYR A 332 -26.89 22.77 6.49
C TYR A 332 -26.91 21.39 5.81
N MET A 333 -26.52 21.34 4.53
CA MET A 333 -26.42 20.12 3.71
C MET A 333 -24.94 19.85 3.36
N LEU A 334 -24.48 18.59 3.40
CA LEU A 334 -23.10 18.23 2.99
C LEU A 334 -22.98 18.21 1.47
N ARG A 335 -21.93 18.83 0.93
CA ARG A 335 -21.61 18.85 -0.51
C ARG A 335 -20.39 18.03 -0.88
N GLY A 336 -19.46 17.85 0.05
CA GLY A 336 -18.25 17.09 -0.22
C GLY A 336 -17.44 16.84 1.03
N ILE A 337 -16.60 15.81 0.94
CA ILE A 337 -15.56 15.51 1.91
C ILE A 337 -14.25 15.55 1.13
N GLN A 338 -13.31 16.39 1.57
CA GLN A 338 -12.01 16.51 0.94
C GLN A 338 -10.93 16.10 1.94
N SER A 339 -10.05 15.19 1.53
CA SER A 339 -8.81 14.93 2.26
C SER A 339 -7.77 15.91 1.78
N LEU A 340 -7.23 16.73 2.69
CA LEU A 340 -6.15 17.68 2.39
C LEU A 340 -4.76 17.11 2.74
N GLY A 341 -4.67 15.80 3.03
CA GLY A 341 -3.45 15.16 3.55
C GLY A 341 -3.22 15.42 5.04
N SER A 342 -2.26 14.73 5.65
CA SER A 342 -1.89 14.91 7.08
C SER A 342 -3.01 14.65 8.10
N GLY A 343 -3.91 13.69 7.84
CA GLY A 343 -5.08 13.46 8.70
C GLY A 343 -6.09 14.61 8.70
N ARG A 344 -5.99 15.52 7.72
CA ARG A 344 -6.88 16.66 7.55
C ARG A 344 -8.04 16.30 6.66
N ILE A 345 -9.17 16.06 7.30
CA ILE A 345 -10.44 15.87 6.62
C ILE A 345 -11.20 17.18 6.70
N VAL A 346 -11.66 17.65 5.54
CA VAL A 346 -12.50 18.82 5.37
C VAL A 346 -13.90 18.37 4.97
N PHE A 347 -14.87 18.68 5.82
CA PHE A 347 -16.28 18.56 5.47
C PHE A 347 -16.77 19.89 4.92
N VAL A 348 -17.35 19.88 3.72
CA VAL A 348 -17.92 21.06 3.06
C VAL A 348 -19.43 21.02 3.22
N LEU A 349 -19.99 21.87 4.08
CA LEU A 349 -21.44 21.99 4.28
C LEU A 349 -21.92 23.33 3.72
N TYR A 350 -23.09 23.36 3.08
CA TYR A 350 -23.73 24.56 2.55
C TYR A 350 -25.15 24.73 3.11
N ARG A 351 -25.53 25.98 3.37
CA ARG A 351 -26.93 26.36 3.67
C ARG A 351 -27.47 27.19 2.51
N THR A 352 -28.63 26.80 1.99
CA THR A 352 -29.46 27.66 1.14
C THR A 352 -30.51 28.30 2.03
N SER A 353 -30.42 29.60 2.28
CA SER A 353 -31.53 30.32 2.89
C SER A 353 -32.62 30.55 1.85
N ALA A 354 -33.89 30.46 2.26
CA ALA A 354 -35.05 30.60 1.40
C ALA A 354 -35.17 31.97 0.70
N ASP A 355 -34.40 32.98 1.11
CA ASP A 355 -34.44 34.33 0.54
C ASP A 355 -33.04 34.78 0.12
N ASN A 356 -32.63 34.47 -1.12
CA ASN A 356 -31.51 35.07 -1.88
C ASN A 356 -30.18 35.41 -1.15
N ALA A 357 -29.92 34.85 0.02
CA ALA A 357 -28.68 35.10 0.76
C ALA A 357 -27.63 34.06 0.35
N HIS A 358 -26.43 34.58 0.17
CA HIS A 358 -25.24 33.91 -0.32
C HIS A 358 -24.96 32.56 0.38
N PRO A 359 -24.39 31.57 -0.34
CA PRO A 359 -24.07 30.28 0.24
C PRO A 359 -23.10 30.45 1.42
N THR A 360 -23.54 30.06 2.62
CA THR A 360 -22.67 30.01 3.79
C THR A 360 -21.98 28.65 3.81
N TRP A 361 -20.66 28.64 3.68
CA TRP A 361 -19.85 27.43 3.74
C TRP A 361 -19.40 27.17 5.17
N LEU A 362 -19.62 25.94 5.65
CA LEU A 362 -19.04 25.44 6.90
C LEU A 362 -17.90 24.50 6.53
N LEU A 363 -16.70 24.81 7.04
CA LEU A 363 -15.53 23.95 6.89
C LEU A 363 -15.19 23.35 8.25
N ILE A 364 -15.18 22.01 8.37
CA ILE A 364 -14.77 21.31 9.59
C ILE A 364 -13.41 20.68 9.34
N HIS A 365 -12.39 21.15 10.04
CA HIS A 365 -11.06 20.56 10.04
C HIS A 365 -10.94 19.49 11.12
N MET A 366 -10.48 18.30 10.75
CA MET A 366 -9.84 17.37 11.69
C MET A 366 -8.33 17.56 11.58
N LEU A 367 -7.60 17.69 12.68
CA LEU A 367 -6.13 17.71 12.68
C LEU A 367 -5.62 16.53 13.50
N SER A 368 -4.48 15.96 13.10
CA SER A 368 -3.77 14.93 13.84
C SER A 368 -3.24 15.48 15.18
N SER A 369 -4.13 15.40 16.17
CA SER A 369 -3.98 15.57 17.62
C SER A 369 -3.11 16.71 18.18
N PRO A 370 -3.69 17.63 18.99
CA PRO A 370 -5.03 17.52 19.56
C PRO A 370 -6.13 17.80 18.52
N PRO A 371 -7.28 17.09 18.60
CA PRO A 371 -8.39 17.35 17.70
C PRO A 371 -8.94 18.74 17.97
N PHE A 372 -8.71 19.65 17.03
CA PHE A 372 -9.20 21.03 17.09
C PHE A 372 -10.27 21.21 16.01
N PHE A 373 -11.52 21.39 16.44
CA PHE A 373 -12.61 21.73 15.53
C PHE A 373 -12.61 23.24 15.34
N THR A 374 -12.09 23.71 14.21
CA THR A 374 -12.23 25.13 13.86
C THR A 374 -13.40 25.28 12.90
N LEU A 375 -14.39 26.05 13.32
CA LEU A 375 -15.55 26.41 12.50
C LEU A 375 -15.21 27.67 11.72
N PHE A 376 -15.12 27.57 10.40
CA PHE A 376 -15.02 28.75 9.55
C PHE A 376 -16.34 28.95 8.83
N THR A 377 -16.94 30.13 9.03
CA THR A 377 -17.95 30.66 8.12
C THR A 377 -17.22 31.51 7.08
N VAL A 378 -17.17 31.04 5.84
CA VAL A 378 -16.60 31.81 4.74
C VAL A 378 -17.75 32.67 4.16
N PRO A 379 -17.77 34.00 4.38
CA PRO A 379 -18.58 34.87 3.53
C PRO A 379 -18.02 34.82 2.10
N PRO A 380 -18.86 35.04 1.07
CA PRO A 380 -18.45 34.91 -0.33
C PRO A 380 -17.21 35.73 -0.68
#